data_AF-A0A9E2PD62-F1
#
_entry.id   AF-A0A9E2PD62-F1
#
_cell.length_a   1.000
_cell.length_b   1.000
_cell.length_c   1.000
_cell.angle_alpha   90.00
_cell.angle_beta   90.00
_cell.angle_gamma   90.00
#
_symmetry.space_group_name_H-M   'P 1'
#
loop_
_entity.id
_entity.type
_entity.pdbx_description
1 polymer ?
#
loop_
_entity_poly.entity_id
_entity_poly.type
_entity_poly.pdbx_seq_one_letter_code
_entity_poly.pdbx_strand_id
1 'polypeptide(L)'
;DESSIYEIFVNGVEASLSKDGDFWAEIKLGIGENNIKIKAADIYNNVAERSFVVSREIPASMILKNSTDKTIAQAQLNLSEGKYFALIIAVQDYISQDLTDLDNPVKDARALHHILTANYSFEPDNTILLLNPNMTELIEAFDKLSQVIRTEDNLLIFYAGHGYWDERFRQGYWLPSDASKNNRAQWVSNSTIRDFIRGINTKHTLLITDACFSGGIFKTRSAFKASSIAIQKLYTIPSRKAITSGTLNEVPDRSVFVEFLLKRLNENSRQFLSSEELFSSFRQAVINNSPVNQIPQYGEIRESGDEGGDFIFIHK
;
A
#
# COMPACT_ATOMS: atom_id res chain seq x y z
N ASP A 1 -34.20 -0.73 31.08
CA ASP A 1 -35.66 -0.65 31.14
C ASP A 1 -36.13 -1.81 31.98
N GLU A 2 -37.10 -1.62 32.88
CA GLU A 2 -37.61 -2.68 33.77
C GLU A 2 -38.69 -3.54 33.10
N SER A 3 -39.09 -3.19 31.87
CA SER A 3 -40.06 -3.93 31.06
C SER A 3 -39.37 -5.06 30.29
N SER A 4 -39.89 -6.29 30.42
CA SER A 4 -39.43 -7.44 29.65
C SER A 4 -39.69 -7.24 28.15
N ILE A 5 -38.70 -7.57 27.32
CA ILE A 5 -38.85 -7.58 25.87
C ILE A 5 -39.95 -8.60 25.50
N TYR A 6 -40.92 -8.16 24.71
CA TYR A 6 -42.05 -8.98 24.26
C TYR A 6 -41.78 -9.61 22.90
N GLU A 7 -41.25 -8.83 21.95
CA GLU A 7 -40.97 -9.30 20.58
C GLU A 7 -39.73 -8.62 19.99
N ILE A 8 -39.04 -9.36 19.11
CA ILE A 8 -37.87 -8.86 18.37
C ILE A 8 -38.02 -9.23 16.90
N PHE A 9 -37.72 -8.30 16.00
CA PHE A 9 -37.66 -8.51 14.56
C PHE A 9 -36.25 -8.21 14.03
N VAL A 10 -35.74 -9.08 13.18
CA VAL A 10 -34.49 -8.91 12.42
C VAL A 10 -34.84 -8.84 10.94
N ASN A 11 -34.67 -7.67 10.31
CA ASN A 11 -35.10 -7.40 8.93
C ASN A 11 -36.56 -7.81 8.65
N GLY A 12 -37.45 -7.61 9.64
CA GLY A 12 -38.86 -7.97 9.55
C GLY A 12 -39.16 -9.46 9.77
N VAL A 13 -38.15 -10.30 9.99
CA VAL A 13 -38.32 -11.70 10.43
C VAL A 13 -38.40 -11.71 11.96
N GLU A 14 -39.46 -12.29 12.51
CA GLU A 14 -39.61 -12.44 13.97
C GLU A 14 -38.53 -13.37 14.52
N ALA A 15 -37.83 -12.90 15.57
CA ALA A 15 -36.76 -13.63 16.24
C ALA A 15 -37.32 -14.47 17.39
N SER A 16 -36.74 -15.63 17.61
CA SER A 16 -37.00 -16.42 18.82
C SER A 16 -36.23 -15.83 19.99
N LEU A 17 -36.88 -15.72 21.16
CA LEU A 17 -36.32 -15.14 22.38
C LEU A 17 -36.17 -16.21 23.48
N SER A 18 -34.99 -16.27 24.10
CA SER A 18 -34.72 -17.13 25.25
C SER A 18 -35.21 -16.47 26.55
N LYS A 19 -35.31 -17.26 27.62
CA LYS A 19 -35.66 -16.73 28.96
C LYS A 19 -34.57 -15.81 29.54
N ASP A 20 -33.35 -15.89 29.03
CA ASP A 20 -32.19 -15.12 29.50
C ASP A 20 -31.96 -13.84 28.67
N GLY A 21 -32.82 -13.57 27.68
CA GLY A 21 -32.79 -12.36 26.84
C GLY A 21 -31.99 -12.49 25.55
N ASP A 22 -31.40 -13.65 25.28
CA ASP A 22 -30.77 -13.95 24.00
C ASP A 22 -31.83 -14.17 22.92
N PHE A 23 -31.58 -13.70 21.69
CA PHE A 23 -32.48 -13.94 20.57
C PHE A 23 -31.75 -14.42 19.32
N TRP A 24 -32.45 -15.15 18.47
CA TRP A 24 -31.93 -15.62 17.19
C TRP A 24 -32.98 -15.53 16.08
N ALA A 25 -32.51 -15.19 14.88
CA ALA A 25 -33.31 -15.20 13.66
C ALA A 25 -32.42 -15.65 12.49
N GLU A 26 -33.00 -16.44 11.58
CA GLU A 26 -32.34 -16.80 10.33
C GLU A 26 -32.75 -15.84 9.23
N ILE A 27 -31.77 -15.12 8.67
CA ILE A 27 -31.99 -14.22 7.54
C ILE A 27 -31.14 -14.66 6.36
N LYS A 28 -31.73 -14.62 5.16
CA LYS A 28 -31.00 -14.88 3.92
C LYS A 28 -30.22 -13.63 3.54
N LEU A 29 -28.90 -13.74 3.55
CA LEU A 29 -28.02 -12.66 3.09
C LEU A 29 -27.80 -12.74 1.58
N GLY A 30 -27.89 -11.61 0.89
CA GLY A 30 -27.37 -11.44 -0.46
C GLY A 30 -25.84 -11.44 -0.47
N ILE A 31 -25.23 -11.60 -1.65
CA ILE A 31 -23.79 -11.42 -1.84
C ILE A 31 -23.44 -9.94 -1.65
N GLY A 32 -22.35 -9.64 -0.95
CA GLY A 32 -21.91 -8.27 -0.67
C GLY A 32 -22.48 -7.71 0.64
N GLU A 33 -22.68 -6.40 0.71
CA GLU A 33 -23.14 -5.71 1.92
C GLU A 33 -24.64 -5.92 2.16
N ASN A 34 -24.99 -6.35 3.38
CA ASN A 34 -26.36 -6.52 3.83
C ASN A 34 -26.59 -5.65 5.06
N ASN A 35 -27.57 -4.75 4.98
CA ASN A 35 -28.01 -3.97 6.13
C ASN A 35 -28.94 -4.82 7.00
N ILE A 36 -28.55 -5.03 8.25
CA ILE A 36 -29.31 -5.79 9.24
C ILE A 36 -29.91 -4.80 10.24
N LYS A 37 -31.23 -4.74 10.28
CA LYS A 37 -32.01 -3.92 11.19
C LYS A 37 -32.67 -4.80 12.25
N ILE A 38 -32.37 -4.52 13.52
CA ILE A 38 -33.03 -5.13 14.68
C ILE A 38 -34.03 -4.12 15.24
N LYS A 39 -35.26 -4.58 15.45
CA LYS A 39 -36.33 -3.83 16.12
C LYS A 39 -36.85 -4.67 17.28
N ALA A 40 -36.84 -4.11 18.50
CA ALA A 40 -37.37 -4.78 19.69
C ALA A 40 -38.54 -3.97 20.26
N ALA A 41 -39.57 -4.64 20.76
CA ALA A 41 -40.69 -4.02 21.45
C ALA A 41 -40.96 -4.67 22.82
N ASP A 42 -41.38 -3.86 23.80
CA ASP A 42 -41.80 -4.32 25.13
C ASP A 42 -43.31 -4.61 25.21
N ILE A 43 -43.78 -5.11 26.36
CA ILE A 43 -45.21 -5.40 26.62
C ILE A 43 -46.12 -4.16 26.59
N TYR A 44 -45.56 -2.96 26.55
CA TYR A 44 -46.27 -1.68 26.47
C TYR A 44 -46.16 -1.04 25.09
N ASN A 45 -45.65 -1.78 24.09
CA ASN A 45 -45.39 -1.34 22.71
C ASN A 45 -44.35 -0.22 22.56
N ASN A 46 -43.45 -0.03 23.53
CA ASN A 46 -42.28 0.82 23.35
C ASN A 46 -41.28 0.12 22.42
N VAL A 47 -40.71 0.85 21.46
CA VAL A 47 -39.85 0.29 20.40
C VAL A 47 -38.44 0.86 20.45
N ALA A 48 -37.43 0.00 20.31
CA ALA A 48 -36.05 0.36 20.07
C ALA A 48 -35.52 -0.26 18.77
N GLU A 49 -34.71 0.50 18.01
CA GLU A 49 -34.10 0.04 16.76
C GLU A 49 -32.56 0.18 16.76
N ARG A 50 -31.90 -0.80 16.14
CA ARG A 50 -30.46 -0.83 15.86
C ARG A 50 -30.20 -1.34 14.46
N SER A 51 -29.10 -0.92 13.85
CA SER A 51 -28.70 -1.40 12.53
C SER A 51 -27.19 -1.60 12.45
N PHE A 52 -26.77 -2.61 11.71
CA PHE A 52 -25.37 -2.90 11.41
C PHE A 52 -25.24 -3.55 10.02
N VAL A 53 -24.02 -3.54 9.47
CA VAL A 53 -23.74 -4.07 8.13
C VAL A 53 -23.05 -5.43 8.28
N VAL A 54 -23.56 -6.44 7.56
CA VAL A 54 -22.93 -7.75 7.44
C VAL A 54 -22.54 -7.98 5.99
N SER A 55 -21.26 -8.24 5.74
CA SER A 55 -20.77 -8.57 4.40
C SER A 55 -20.73 -10.08 4.21
N ARG A 56 -21.38 -10.58 3.15
CA ARG A 56 -21.30 -11.98 2.74
C ARG A 56 -20.34 -12.13 1.57
N GLU A 57 -19.25 -12.84 1.81
CA GLU A 57 -18.28 -13.18 0.78
C GLU A 57 -18.85 -14.18 -0.24
N ILE A 58 -18.33 -14.13 -1.47
CA ILE A 58 -18.67 -15.09 -2.53
C ILE A 58 -17.89 -16.38 -2.27
N PRO A 59 -18.54 -17.54 -2.10
CA PRO A 59 -17.83 -18.80 -1.99
C PRO A 59 -17.04 -19.09 -3.27
N ALA A 60 -15.76 -19.44 -3.15
CA ALA A 60 -14.90 -19.78 -4.28
C ALA A 60 -15.49 -20.86 -5.20
N SER A 61 -16.31 -21.77 -4.65
CA SER A 61 -17.02 -22.82 -5.38
C SER A 61 -18.17 -22.33 -6.26
N MET A 62 -18.80 -21.18 -5.95
CA MET A 62 -19.80 -20.55 -6.81
C MET A 62 -19.17 -19.74 -7.95
N ILE A 63 -17.93 -19.27 -7.77
CA ILE A 63 -17.13 -18.63 -8.82
C ILE A 63 -16.77 -19.65 -9.92
N LEU A 64 -16.51 -20.90 -9.53
CA LEU A 64 -16.08 -21.98 -10.43
C LEU A 64 -17.24 -22.71 -11.15
N LYS A 65 -18.48 -22.64 -10.66
CA LYS A 65 -19.61 -23.38 -11.25
C LYS A 65 -20.41 -22.60 -12.29
N ASN A 66 -20.33 -21.28 -12.31
CA ASN A 66 -21.00 -20.42 -13.30
C ASN A 66 -20.06 -19.93 -14.42
N SER A 67 -18.82 -20.40 -14.46
CA SER A 67 -17.81 -20.00 -15.44
C SER A 67 -17.60 -21.11 -16.47
N THR A 68 -18.58 -21.31 -17.34
CA THR A 68 -18.26 -21.78 -18.70
C THR A 68 -17.59 -20.64 -19.45
N ASP A 69 -16.29 -20.83 -19.63
CA ASP A 69 -15.48 -20.38 -20.77
C ASP A 69 -14.95 -18.93 -20.84
N LYS A 70 -13.61 -18.88 -20.89
CA LYS A 70 -12.70 -17.85 -21.39
C LYS A 70 -12.40 -16.60 -20.55
N THR A 71 -13.35 -15.99 -19.85
CA THR A 71 -13.10 -14.65 -19.27
C THR A 71 -12.15 -14.64 -18.07
N ILE A 72 -12.18 -15.65 -17.20
CA ILE A 72 -11.29 -15.71 -16.02
C ILE A 72 -9.87 -16.13 -16.43
N ALA A 73 -9.75 -17.11 -17.35
CA ALA A 73 -8.46 -17.51 -17.91
C ALA A 73 -7.82 -16.37 -18.74
N GLN A 74 -8.59 -15.63 -19.54
CA GLN A 74 -8.12 -14.43 -20.24
C GLN A 74 -7.79 -13.29 -19.27
N ALA A 75 -8.53 -13.12 -18.17
CA ALA A 75 -8.23 -12.10 -17.17
C ALA A 75 -6.99 -12.41 -16.31
N GLN A 76 -6.69 -13.69 -16.07
CA GLN A 76 -5.41 -14.13 -15.50
C GLN A 76 -4.25 -13.97 -16.49
N LEU A 77 -4.50 -14.19 -17.80
CA LEU A 77 -3.53 -13.95 -18.88
C LEU A 77 -3.20 -12.46 -19.09
N ASN A 78 -4.14 -11.54 -18.85
CA ASN A 78 -3.94 -10.10 -19.08
C ASN A 78 -3.16 -9.37 -17.96
N LEU A 79 -3.09 -9.94 -16.75
CA LEU A 79 -2.30 -9.40 -15.64
C LEU A 79 -0.80 -9.72 -15.76
N SER A 80 -0.42 -10.62 -16.67
CA SER A 80 0.94 -11.18 -16.79
C SER A 80 1.75 -10.66 -17.99
N GLU A 81 1.24 -9.70 -18.77
CA GLU A 81 1.98 -9.20 -19.96
C GLU A 81 3.08 -8.19 -19.60
N GLY A 82 2.87 -7.38 -18.56
CA GLY A 82 3.83 -6.36 -18.12
C GLY A 82 4.93 -6.93 -17.23
N LYS A 83 6.19 -6.56 -17.49
CA LYS A 83 7.32 -6.94 -16.63
C LYS A 83 7.32 -6.12 -15.35
N TYR A 84 7.92 -6.67 -14.30
CA TYR A 84 8.12 -5.98 -13.02
C TYR A 84 9.58 -5.57 -12.87
N PHE A 85 9.81 -4.26 -12.76
CA PHE A 85 11.09 -3.62 -12.52
C PHE A 85 11.15 -3.09 -11.09
N ALA A 86 12.35 -3.10 -10.50
CA ALA A 86 12.58 -2.45 -9.22
C ALA A 86 13.86 -1.60 -9.24
N LEU A 87 13.78 -0.40 -8.66
CA LEU A 87 14.94 0.41 -8.27
C LEU A 87 14.96 0.48 -6.76
N ILE A 88 15.91 -0.19 -6.12
CA ILE A 88 16.02 -0.27 -4.67
C ILE A 88 17.28 0.48 -4.27
N ILE A 89 17.10 1.60 -3.58
CA ILE A 89 18.17 2.50 -3.18
C ILE A 89 18.27 2.50 -1.66
N ALA A 90 19.47 2.22 -1.15
CA ALA A 90 19.80 2.40 0.25
C ALA A 90 21.05 3.27 0.37
N VAL A 91 20.97 4.32 1.19
CA VAL A 91 22.12 5.13 1.57
C VAL A 91 22.29 4.98 3.08
N GLN A 92 23.46 4.50 3.46
CA GLN A 92 23.83 4.17 4.82
C GLN A 92 25.11 4.90 5.21
N ASP A 93 26.14 4.80 4.37
CA ASP A 93 27.45 5.37 4.63
C ASP A 93 27.60 6.68 3.84
N TYR A 94 27.88 7.78 4.54
CA TYR A 94 28.00 9.12 3.98
C TYR A 94 29.46 9.59 3.96
N ILE A 95 29.88 10.15 2.82
CA ILE A 95 31.26 10.65 2.64
C ILE A 95 31.50 11.89 3.52
N SER A 96 30.48 12.74 3.65
CA SER A 96 30.57 13.96 4.43
C SER A 96 30.45 13.68 5.92
N GLN A 97 31.44 14.10 6.71
CA GLN A 97 31.44 13.96 8.18
C GLN A 97 30.34 14.78 8.88
N ASP A 98 29.67 15.68 8.16
CA ASP A 98 28.54 16.42 8.71
C ASP A 98 27.22 15.64 8.66
N LEU A 99 27.15 14.51 7.95
CA LEU A 99 26.05 13.55 7.98
C LEU A 99 26.47 12.32 8.76
N THR A 100 25.62 11.88 9.68
CA THR A 100 25.87 10.65 10.44
C THR A 100 25.50 9.46 9.57
N ASP A 101 26.29 8.39 9.64
CA ASP A 101 25.94 7.12 9.02
C ASP A 101 24.69 6.51 9.67
N LEU A 102 24.00 5.64 8.93
CA LEU A 102 22.86 4.85 9.41
C LEU A 102 23.30 3.38 9.59
N ASP A 103 22.48 2.55 10.25
CA ASP A 103 22.88 1.16 10.53
C ASP A 103 22.17 0.09 9.67
N ASN A 104 20.94 0.34 9.22
CA ASN A 104 20.08 -0.67 8.60
C ASN A 104 19.68 -0.49 7.13
N PRO A 105 19.77 0.68 6.45
CA PRO A 105 19.28 0.84 5.08
C PRO A 105 19.78 -0.22 4.10
N VAL A 106 21.08 -0.56 4.12
CA VAL A 106 21.65 -1.56 3.21
C VAL A 106 21.08 -2.95 3.47
N LYS A 107 20.95 -3.32 4.75
CA LYS A 107 20.38 -4.61 5.15
C LYS A 107 18.92 -4.73 4.71
N ASP A 108 18.14 -3.68 4.93
CA ASP A 108 16.73 -3.63 4.60
C ASP A 108 16.49 -3.67 3.08
N ALA A 109 17.28 -2.93 2.30
CA ALA A 109 17.22 -2.97 0.85
C ALA A 109 17.57 -4.35 0.27
N ARG A 110 18.57 -5.04 0.84
CA ARG A 110 18.88 -6.43 0.46
C ARG A 110 17.74 -7.38 0.79
N ALA A 111 17.12 -7.23 1.95
CA ALA A 111 15.96 -8.04 2.34
C ALA A 111 14.77 -7.81 1.41
N LEU A 112 14.46 -6.56 1.07
CA LEU A 112 13.41 -6.23 0.11
C LEU A 112 13.70 -6.84 -1.26
N HIS A 113 14.91 -6.64 -1.77
CA HIS A 113 15.35 -7.19 -3.06
C HIS A 113 15.18 -8.71 -3.12
N HIS A 114 15.59 -9.40 -2.06
CA HIS A 114 15.41 -10.85 -1.94
C HIS A 114 13.94 -11.26 -1.93
N ILE A 115 13.09 -10.61 -1.12
CA ILE A 115 11.66 -10.92 -1.05
C ILE A 115 10.99 -10.72 -2.42
N LEU A 116 11.27 -9.60 -3.09
CA LEU A 116 10.67 -9.28 -4.40
C LEU A 116 11.07 -10.31 -5.46
N THR A 117 12.35 -10.68 -5.53
CA THR A 117 12.84 -11.61 -6.55
C THR A 117 12.53 -13.07 -6.25
N ALA A 118 12.46 -13.48 -4.98
CA ALA A 118 12.15 -14.84 -4.58
C ALA A 118 10.64 -15.14 -4.62
N ASN A 119 9.80 -14.23 -4.12
CA ASN A 119 8.39 -14.51 -3.85
C ASN A 119 7.43 -13.81 -4.82
N TYR A 120 7.88 -12.79 -5.56
CA TYR A 120 7.05 -12.00 -6.46
C TYR A 120 7.59 -12.01 -7.89
N SER A 121 6.80 -11.49 -8.82
CA SER A 121 7.07 -11.51 -10.28
C SER A 121 8.22 -10.60 -10.74
N PHE A 122 9.10 -10.17 -9.84
CA PHE A 122 10.29 -9.40 -10.19
C PHE A 122 11.41 -10.34 -10.61
N GLU A 123 11.88 -10.18 -11.84
CA GLU A 123 13.04 -10.91 -12.35
C GLU A 123 14.33 -10.20 -11.94
N PRO A 124 15.38 -10.91 -11.48
CA PRO A 124 16.64 -10.30 -11.05
C PRO A 124 17.22 -9.30 -12.05
N ASP A 125 17.17 -9.60 -13.36
CA ASP A 125 17.68 -8.74 -14.43
C ASP A 125 16.91 -7.42 -14.60
N ASN A 126 15.66 -7.35 -14.10
CA ASN A 126 14.82 -6.15 -14.10
C ASN A 126 14.92 -5.37 -12.78
N THR A 127 15.78 -5.80 -11.85
CA THR A 127 15.98 -5.15 -10.56
C THR A 127 17.35 -4.50 -10.45
N ILE A 128 17.40 -3.26 -10.00
CA ILE A 128 18.61 -2.50 -9.73
C ILE A 128 18.69 -2.26 -8.22
N LEU A 129 19.73 -2.78 -7.58
CA LEU A 129 20.03 -2.53 -6.17
C LEU A 129 21.23 -1.59 -6.07
N LEU A 130 21.00 -0.36 -5.60
CA LEU A 130 22.03 0.64 -5.36
C LEU A 130 22.28 0.78 -3.87
N LEU A 131 23.54 0.62 -3.45
CA LEU A 131 23.97 0.71 -2.05
C LEU A 131 25.00 1.82 -1.94
N ASN A 132 24.70 2.83 -1.11
CA ASN A 132 25.45 4.07 -0.95
C ASN A 132 25.74 4.80 -2.28
N PRO A 133 24.78 4.90 -3.23
CA PRO A 133 25.04 5.60 -4.48
C PRO A 133 25.32 7.08 -4.24
N ASN A 134 26.21 7.65 -5.04
CA ASN A 134 26.32 9.10 -5.18
C ASN A 134 25.17 9.65 -6.05
N MET A 135 25.04 10.98 -6.13
CA MET A 135 23.99 11.62 -6.92
C MET A 135 23.98 11.17 -8.39
N THR A 136 25.16 11.04 -9.00
CA THR A 136 25.28 10.69 -10.42
C THR A 136 24.76 9.27 -10.67
N GLU A 137 25.19 8.30 -9.87
CA GLU A 137 24.74 6.90 -9.99
C GLU A 137 23.23 6.76 -9.80
N LEU A 138 22.65 7.52 -8.87
CA LEU A 138 21.21 7.54 -8.63
C LEU A 138 20.46 8.05 -9.88
N ILE A 139 20.90 9.16 -10.48
CA ILE A 139 20.28 9.74 -11.67
C ILE A 139 20.45 8.81 -12.89
N GLU A 140 21.64 8.25 -13.09
CA GLU A 140 21.91 7.31 -14.18
C GLU A 140 21.00 6.07 -14.12
N ALA A 141 20.66 5.60 -12.91
CA ALA A 141 19.73 4.48 -12.75
C ALA A 141 18.30 4.84 -13.18
N PHE A 142 17.81 6.04 -12.86
CA PHE A 142 16.52 6.51 -13.37
C PHE A 142 16.54 6.65 -14.90
N ASP A 143 17.60 7.23 -15.47
CA ASP A 143 17.75 7.37 -16.91
C ASP A 143 17.78 6.01 -17.60
N LYS A 144 18.53 5.03 -17.07
CA LYS A 144 18.55 3.66 -17.59
C LYS A 144 17.15 3.04 -17.61
N LEU A 145 16.38 3.20 -16.55
CA LEU A 145 15.01 2.67 -16.48
C LEU A 145 14.09 3.34 -17.51
N SER A 146 14.23 4.65 -17.73
CA SER A 146 13.44 5.38 -18.74
C SER A 146 13.64 4.84 -20.16
N GLN A 147 14.80 4.25 -20.46
CA GLN A 147 15.13 3.70 -21.77
C GLN A 147 14.54 2.30 -22.00
N VAL A 148 14.46 1.48 -20.94
CA VAL A 148 14.10 0.05 -21.05
C VAL A 148 12.64 -0.24 -20.74
N ILE A 149 12.02 0.52 -19.85
CA ILE A 149 10.63 0.30 -19.41
C ILE A 149 9.64 0.71 -20.51
N ARG A 150 8.54 -0.04 -20.60
CA ARG A 150 7.43 0.16 -21.53
C ARG A 150 6.10 0.33 -20.81
N THR A 151 5.09 0.83 -21.54
CA THR A 151 3.79 1.30 -21.00
C THR A 151 2.97 0.25 -20.28
N GLU A 152 3.25 -1.02 -20.53
CA GLU A 152 2.66 -2.20 -19.93
C GLU A 152 3.37 -2.64 -18.64
N ASP A 153 4.61 -2.19 -18.43
CA ASP A 153 5.47 -2.61 -17.33
C ASP A 153 5.16 -1.90 -16.02
N ASN A 154 5.66 -2.49 -14.93
CA ASN A 154 5.44 -2.08 -13.56
C ASN A 154 6.78 -1.69 -12.91
N LEU A 155 6.82 -0.57 -12.20
CA LEU A 155 8.03 -0.08 -11.54
C LEU A 155 7.80 0.11 -10.03
N LEU A 156 8.59 -0.57 -9.22
CA LEU A 156 8.73 -0.26 -7.80
C LEU A 156 10.01 0.55 -7.58
N ILE A 157 9.92 1.70 -6.93
CA ILE A 157 11.06 2.47 -6.45
C ILE A 157 11.07 2.40 -4.93
N PHE A 158 12.17 1.96 -4.34
CA PHE A 158 12.39 1.98 -2.90
C PHE A 158 13.56 2.89 -2.56
N TYR A 159 13.39 3.74 -1.55
CA TYR A 159 14.47 4.56 -1.00
C TYR A 159 14.48 4.46 0.53
N ALA A 160 15.66 4.19 1.10
CA ALA A 160 15.93 4.31 2.53
C ALA A 160 17.26 5.04 2.73
N GLY A 161 17.28 6.06 3.58
CA GLY A 161 18.43 6.90 3.84
C GLY A 161 18.00 8.25 4.37
N HIS A 162 18.95 9.18 4.54
CA HIS A 162 18.62 10.53 4.97
C HIS A 162 17.75 11.25 3.95
N GLY A 163 16.86 12.08 4.49
CA GLY A 163 16.11 13.05 3.74
C GLY A 163 16.06 14.39 4.47
N TYR A 164 15.91 15.46 3.73
CA TYR A 164 15.84 16.81 4.29
C TYR A 164 14.59 17.53 3.80
N TRP A 165 13.82 18.10 4.72
CA TRP A 165 12.73 19.01 4.39
C TRP A 165 13.22 20.45 4.49
N ASP A 166 13.18 21.17 3.38
CA ASP A 166 13.48 22.59 3.36
C ASP A 166 12.19 23.41 3.42
N GLU A 167 11.90 23.97 4.59
CA GLU A 167 10.72 24.81 4.82
C GLU A 167 10.67 26.05 3.90
N ARG A 168 11.83 26.62 3.55
CA ARG A 168 11.88 27.84 2.73
C ARG A 168 11.46 27.56 1.29
N PHE A 169 11.89 26.42 0.76
CA PHE A 169 11.52 25.96 -0.58
C PHE A 169 10.27 25.09 -0.59
N ARG A 170 9.75 24.71 0.59
CA ARG A 170 8.66 23.75 0.79
C ARG A 170 8.89 22.47 -0.02
N GLN A 171 10.11 21.94 0.06
CA GLN A 171 10.61 20.88 -0.80
C GLN A 171 11.40 19.87 0.02
N GLY A 172 11.10 18.58 -0.19
CA GLY A 172 11.88 17.48 0.36
C GLY A 172 12.99 17.05 -0.59
N TYR A 173 14.07 16.51 -0.02
CA TYR A 173 15.25 16.05 -0.73
C TYR A 173 15.68 14.68 -0.21
N TRP A 174 16.13 13.83 -1.12
CA TRP A 174 16.91 12.63 -0.83
C TRP A 174 18.38 13.00 -0.79
N LEU A 175 19.14 12.40 0.13
CA LEU A 175 20.56 12.63 0.33
C LEU A 175 21.34 11.38 -0.10
N PRO A 176 21.98 11.39 -1.29
CA PRO A 176 22.95 10.39 -1.73
C PRO A 176 24.20 10.38 -0.84
N SER A 177 25.08 9.39 -1.02
CA SER A 177 26.27 9.20 -0.17
C SER A 177 27.27 10.37 -0.22
N ASP A 178 27.29 11.14 -1.32
CA ASP A 178 28.13 12.32 -1.52
C ASP A 178 27.45 13.64 -1.12
N ALA A 179 26.27 13.58 -0.50
CA ALA A 179 25.59 14.75 0.06
C ALA A 179 26.37 15.34 1.25
N SER A 180 26.16 16.63 1.51
CA SER A 180 26.58 17.30 2.75
C SER A 180 25.50 18.26 3.25
N LYS A 181 25.47 18.58 4.54
CA LYS A 181 24.40 19.39 5.16
C LYS A 181 24.32 20.81 4.58
N ASN A 182 25.44 21.37 4.14
CA ASN A 182 25.53 22.77 3.71
C ASN A 182 25.63 22.96 2.19
N ASN A 183 25.60 21.89 1.39
CA ASN A 183 25.66 21.97 -0.06
C ASN A 183 24.55 21.13 -0.72
N ARG A 184 23.55 21.83 -1.29
CA ARG A 184 22.44 21.19 -2.00
C ARG A 184 22.79 20.65 -3.39
N ALA A 185 24.00 20.91 -3.89
CA ALA A 185 24.39 20.52 -5.24
C ALA A 185 24.24 19.01 -5.49
N GLN A 186 24.46 18.19 -4.45
CA GLN A 186 24.32 16.73 -4.51
C GLN A 186 23.01 16.21 -3.90
N TRP A 187 22.05 17.08 -3.62
CA TRP A 187 20.75 16.66 -3.09
C TRP A 187 19.78 16.40 -4.24
N VAL A 188 18.96 15.37 -4.12
CA VAL A 188 17.95 15.03 -5.15
C VAL A 188 16.58 15.45 -4.64
N SER A 189 15.98 16.47 -5.25
CA SER A 189 14.66 16.94 -4.81
C SER A 189 13.56 15.95 -5.15
N ASN A 190 12.50 15.90 -4.32
CA ASN A 190 11.31 15.10 -4.64
C ASN A 190 10.63 15.56 -5.95
N SER A 191 10.85 16.80 -6.39
CA SER A 191 10.39 17.26 -7.71
C SER A 191 11.12 16.52 -8.84
N THR A 192 12.44 16.34 -8.73
CA THR A 192 13.23 15.56 -9.68
C THR A 192 12.75 14.11 -9.72
N ILE A 193 12.53 13.48 -8.55
CA ILE A 193 11.99 12.12 -8.47
C ILE A 193 10.61 12.03 -9.14
N ARG A 194 9.71 12.99 -8.87
CA ARG A 194 8.39 13.06 -9.51
C ARG A 194 8.51 13.21 -11.03
N ASP A 195 9.44 14.03 -11.51
CA ASP A 195 9.63 14.26 -12.94
C ASP A 195 10.12 12.98 -13.65
N PHE A 196 10.99 12.18 -13.01
CA PHE A 196 11.33 10.84 -13.49
C PHE A 196 10.13 9.89 -13.49
N ILE A 197 9.36 9.84 -12.39
CA ILE A 197 8.16 9.00 -12.31
C ILE A 197 7.15 9.35 -13.41
N ARG A 198 7.03 10.64 -13.75
CA ARG A 198 6.20 11.11 -14.86
C ARG A 198 6.77 10.73 -16.23
N GLY A 199 8.09 10.79 -16.39
CA GLY A 199 8.78 10.56 -17.67
C GLY A 199 8.97 9.09 -18.03
N ILE A 200 9.04 8.20 -17.05
CA ILE A 200 9.16 6.76 -17.28
C ILE A 200 7.76 6.21 -17.64
N ASN A 201 7.63 5.73 -18.88
CA ASN A 201 6.38 5.19 -19.43
C ASN A 201 6.03 3.83 -18.82
N THR A 202 5.48 3.80 -17.60
CA THR A 202 4.99 2.58 -16.93
C THR A 202 3.46 2.46 -17.00
N LYS A 203 2.95 1.25 -16.76
CA LYS A 203 1.56 1.04 -16.37
C LYS A 203 1.34 1.51 -14.93
N HIS A 204 2.12 0.94 -14.02
CA HIS A 204 2.04 1.24 -12.59
C HIS A 204 3.41 1.59 -12.04
N THR A 205 3.49 2.69 -11.29
CA THR A 205 4.66 3.04 -10.48
C THR A 205 4.26 3.12 -9.02
N LEU A 206 5.00 2.42 -8.16
CA LEU A 206 4.90 2.49 -6.72
C LEU A 206 6.21 3.02 -6.14
N LEU A 207 6.17 4.16 -5.48
CA LEU A 207 7.28 4.67 -4.69
C LEU A 207 7.09 4.28 -3.22
N ILE A 208 8.08 3.63 -2.62
CA ILE A 208 8.12 3.34 -1.19
C ILE A 208 9.34 4.05 -0.62
N THR A 209 9.15 4.95 0.33
CA THR A 209 10.26 5.76 0.84
C THR A 209 10.26 5.83 2.36
N ASP A 210 11.40 5.49 2.94
CA ASP A 210 11.69 5.70 4.34
C ASP A 210 12.57 6.95 4.52
N ALA A 211 12.03 8.06 4.05
CA ALA A 211 12.63 9.39 4.11
C ALA A 211 11.54 10.45 3.91
N CYS A 212 11.86 11.71 4.21
CA CYS A 212 10.95 12.86 4.09
C CYS A 212 10.47 13.06 2.64
N PHE A 213 9.29 12.51 2.32
CA PHE A 213 8.60 12.70 1.04
C PHE A 213 7.25 13.42 1.18
N SER A 214 6.85 13.73 2.42
CA SER A 214 5.57 14.34 2.78
C SER A 214 5.61 15.87 2.69
N GLY A 215 5.23 16.39 1.51
CA GLY A 215 5.14 17.83 1.27
C GLY A 215 4.08 18.18 0.22
N GLY A 216 2.80 18.06 0.55
CA GLY A 216 1.68 18.54 -0.31
C GLY A 216 1.37 17.71 -1.57
N ILE A 217 2.04 16.57 -1.77
CA ILE A 217 1.93 15.74 -2.97
C ILE A 217 0.87 14.65 -2.83
N PHE A 218 0.52 14.21 -1.62
CA PHE A 218 -0.44 13.13 -1.42
C PHE A 218 -1.89 13.60 -1.54
N LYS A 219 -2.68 12.85 -2.29
CA LYS A 219 -4.14 12.79 -2.12
C LYS A 219 -4.47 11.42 -1.52
N THR A 220 -5.21 11.42 -0.42
CA THR A 220 -5.62 10.21 0.30
C THR A 220 -7.05 9.85 -0.08
N ARG A 221 -7.30 8.57 -0.34
CA ARG A 221 -8.64 7.97 -0.45
C ARG A 221 -8.79 6.89 0.61
N SER A 222 -10.03 6.59 0.98
CA SER A 222 -10.37 5.58 1.99
C SER A 222 -10.05 4.17 1.50
N ALA A 223 -9.47 3.35 2.36
CA ALA A 223 -9.12 1.96 2.07
C ALA A 223 -10.35 1.09 1.81
N PHE A 224 -10.41 0.46 0.63
CA PHE A 224 -11.36 -0.61 0.33
C PHE A 224 -10.62 -1.94 0.20
N LYS A 225 -11.14 -3.02 0.82
CA LYS A 225 -10.68 -4.38 0.51
C LYS A 225 -11.15 -4.73 -0.90
N ALA A 226 -10.23 -4.81 -1.85
CA ALA A 226 -10.55 -5.09 -3.23
C ALA A 226 -10.78 -6.59 -3.45
N SER A 227 -11.95 -6.96 -3.99
CA SER A 227 -12.16 -8.31 -4.53
C SER A 227 -11.27 -8.56 -5.75
N SER A 228 -11.09 -9.80 -6.19
CA SER A 228 -10.29 -10.12 -7.39
C SER A 228 -10.74 -9.37 -8.65
N ILE A 229 -12.05 -9.11 -8.78
CA ILE A 229 -12.63 -8.32 -9.88
C ILE A 229 -12.28 -6.83 -9.73
N ALA A 230 -12.21 -6.31 -8.50
CA ALA A 230 -11.79 -4.93 -8.25
C ALA A 230 -10.29 -4.74 -8.53
N ILE A 231 -9.44 -5.71 -8.17
CA ILE A 231 -8.00 -5.71 -8.47
C ILE A 231 -7.76 -5.67 -9.99
N GLN A 232 -8.50 -6.46 -10.77
CA GLN A 232 -8.40 -6.44 -12.23
C GLN A 232 -8.75 -5.08 -12.82
N LYS A 233 -9.79 -4.42 -12.30
CA LYS A 233 -10.15 -3.06 -12.73
C LYS A 233 -9.12 -2.01 -12.33
N LEU A 234 -8.49 -2.16 -11.15
CA LEU A 234 -7.43 -1.25 -10.72
C LEU A 234 -6.18 -1.41 -11.60
N TYR A 235 -5.87 -2.62 -12.04
CA TYR A 235 -4.72 -2.89 -12.90
C TYR A 235 -4.88 -2.37 -14.35
N THR A 236 -6.11 -2.24 -14.85
CA THR A 236 -6.31 -1.72 -16.22
C THR A 236 -6.07 -0.22 -16.34
N ILE A 237 -5.97 0.51 -15.23
CA ILE A 237 -5.87 1.97 -15.19
C ILE A 237 -4.46 2.36 -14.70
N PRO A 238 -3.71 3.22 -15.41
CA PRO A 238 -2.38 3.63 -14.97
C PRO A 238 -2.36 4.26 -13.56
N SER A 239 -1.31 4.01 -12.76
CA SER A 239 -1.24 4.50 -11.37
C SER A 239 0.15 4.91 -10.91
N ARG A 240 0.26 6.04 -10.20
CA ARG A 240 1.48 6.56 -9.56
C ARG A 240 1.19 6.73 -8.08
N LYS A 241 1.48 5.69 -7.30
CA LYS A 241 1.23 5.62 -5.86
C LYS A 241 2.52 5.80 -5.09
N ALA A 242 2.40 6.31 -3.86
CA ALA A 242 3.51 6.34 -2.93
C ALA A 242 3.09 5.88 -1.52
N ILE A 243 4.00 5.16 -0.85
CA ILE A 243 3.96 4.76 0.55
C ILE A 243 5.15 5.40 1.25
N THR A 244 4.94 6.13 2.34
CA THR A 244 6.03 6.80 3.07
C THR A 244 5.98 6.47 4.55
N SER A 245 7.11 6.45 5.24
CA SER A 245 7.15 6.32 6.72
C SER A 245 6.54 7.52 7.45
N GLY A 246 6.43 8.67 6.78
CA GLY A 246 5.73 9.86 7.28
C GLY A 246 6.48 10.63 8.36
N THR A 247 7.79 10.42 8.48
CA THR A 247 8.65 11.26 9.33
C THR A 247 8.87 12.62 8.67
N LEU A 248 8.80 13.70 9.46
CA LEU A 248 9.26 15.05 9.08
C LEU A 248 10.72 15.30 9.51
N ASN A 249 11.27 14.40 10.33
CA ASN A 249 12.61 14.46 10.91
C ASN A 249 13.36 13.13 10.63
N GLU A 250 14.63 13.07 11.03
CA GLU A 250 15.53 11.92 10.86
C GLU A 250 14.89 10.60 11.34
N VAL A 251 15.02 9.55 10.52
CA VAL A 251 14.48 8.22 10.81
C VAL A 251 15.41 7.52 11.80
N PRO A 252 14.90 6.88 12.87
CA PRO A 252 15.73 6.14 13.81
C PRO A 252 16.45 4.98 13.13
N ASP A 253 17.62 4.59 13.66
CA ASP A 253 18.50 3.55 13.08
C ASP A 253 17.77 2.26 12.68
N ARG A 254 16.75 1.86 13.45
CA ARG A 254 15.81 0.79 13.08
C ARG A 254 14.48 1.39 12.64
N SER A 255 14.16 1.22 11.35
CA SER A 255 12.89 1.63 10.80
C SER A 255 11.79 0.59 11.06
N VAL A 256 10.91 0.90 12.01
CA VAL A 256 9.69 0.12 12.26
C VAL A 256 8.81 0.05 11.01
N PHE A 257 8.82 1.11 10.19
CA PHE A 257 8.13 1.15 8.91
C PHE A 257 8.63 0.06 7.95
N VAL A 258 9.94 0.01 7.71
CA VAL A 258 10.52 -0.97 6.78
C VAL A 258 10.40 -2.39 7.34
N GLU A 259 10.59 -2.57 8.65
CA GLU A 259 10.41 -3.87 9.31
C GLU A 259 9.03 -4.47 9.03
N PHE A 260 7.96 -3.72 9.28
CA PHE A 260 6.61 -4.23 9.04
C PHE A 260 6.28 -4.36 7.55
N LEU A 261 6.82 -3.49 6.69
CA LEU A 261 6.70 -3.63 5.24
C LEU A 261 7.27 -4.99 4.78
N LEU A 262 8.51 -5.29 5.16
CA LEU A 262 9.19 -6.55 4.81
C LEU A 262 8.43 -7.75 5.38
N LYS A 263 7.99 -7.66 6.65
CA LYS A 263 7.19 -8.69 7.30
C LYS A 263 5.92 -8.99 6.52
N ARG A 264 5.15 -7.97 6.11
CA ARG A 264 3.89 -8.15 5.38
C ARG A 264 4.08 -8.68 3.97
N LEU A 265 5.13 -8.26 3.28
CA LEU A 265 5.47 -8.83 1.98
C LEU A 265 5.90 -10.30 2.10
N ASN A 266 6.63 -10.67 3.16
CA ASN A 266 7.08 -12.04 3.38
C ASN A 266 5.97 -13.00 3.85
N GLU A 267 5.01 -12.50 4.65
CA GLU A 267 3.88 -13.29 5.16
C GLU A 267 2.72 -13.42 4.16
N ASN A 268 2.75 -12.68 3.04
CA ASN A 268 1.67 -12.69 2.07
C ASN A 268 1.58 -14.03 1.33
N SER A 269 0.42 -14.67 1.39
CA SER A 269 0.10 -15.89 0.63
C SER A 269 -0.91 -15.65 -0.49
N ARG A 270 -1.34 -14.40 -0.70
CA ARG A 270 -2.30 -14.04 -1.75
C ARG A 270 -1.58 -13.87 -3.08
N GLN A 271 -2.14 -14.46 -4.14
CA GLN A 271 -1.62 -14.33 -5.50
C GLN A 271 -1.52 -12.87 -5.95
N PHE A 272 -2.51 -12.05 -5.58
CA PHE A 272 -2.56 -10.63 -5.90
C PHE A 272 -2.68 -9.81 -4.61
N LEU A 273 -1.81 -8.83 -4.47
CA LEU A 273 -1.76 -7.92 -3.33
C LEU A 273 -1.64 -6.49 -3.86
N SER A 274 -2.66 -5.65 -3.63
CA SER A 274 -2.59 -4.24 -4.02
C SER A 274 -1.69 -3.44 -3.07
N SER A 275 -1.12 -2.32 -3.54
CA SER A 275 -0.26 -1.48 -2.70
C SER A 275 -1.04 -0.81 -1.56
N GLU A 276 -2.31 -0.48 -1.77
CA GLU A 276 -3.22 -0.01 -0.73
C GLU A 276 -3.48 -1.07 0.35
N GLU A 277 -3.71 -2.32 -0.05
CA GLU A 277 -3.89 -3.43 0.88
C GLU A 277 -2.63 -3.71 1.69
N LEU A 278 -1.47 -3.71 1.03
CA LEU A 278 -0.16 -3.85 1.67
C LEU A 278 0.01 -2.76 2.73
N PHE A 279 -0.14 -1.49 2.37
CA PHE A 279 -0.08 -0.37 3.30
C PHE A 279 -1.04 -0.53 4.48
N SER A 280 -2.32 -0.80 4.20
CA SER A 280 -3.35 -0.95 5.21
C SER A 280 -3.02 -2.06 6.22
N SER A 281 -2.34 -3.12 5.78
CA SER A 281 -2.00 -4.29 6.61
C SER A 281 -0.93 -4.02 7.68
N PHE A 282 -0.09 -2.99 7.52
CA PHE A 282 0.96 -2.65 8.48
C PHE A 282 0.83 -1.27 9.11
N ARG A 283 0.04 -0.34 8.53
CA ARG A 283 -0.05 1.04 9.02
C ARG A 283 -0.26 1.13 10.54
N GLN A 284 -1.24 0.41 11.07
CA GLN A 284 -1.54 0.45 12.51
C GLN A 284 -0.41 -0.15 13.35
N ALA A 285 0.27 -1.18 12.84
CA ALA A 285 1.39 -1.78 13.53
C ALA A 285 2.56 -0.80 13.64
N VAL A 286 2.85 -0.01 12.59
CA VAL A 286 3.88 1.03 12.66
C VAL A 286 3.51 2.12 13.66
N ILE A 287 2.28 2.64 13.60
CA ILE A 287 1.82 3.67 14.56
C ILE A 287 1.95 3.18 16.00
N ASN A 288 1.61 1.91 16.26
CA ASN A 288 1.63 1.35 17.62
C ASN A 288 3.03 1.03 18.14
N ASN A 289 4.02 0.82 17.27
CA ASN A 289 5.35 0.33 17.66
C ASN A 289 6.48 1.33 17.36
N SER A 290 6.20 2.42 16.67
CA SER A 290 7.23 3.39 16.32
C SER A 290 7.68 4.20 17.55
N PRO A 291 8.98 4.18 17.91
CA PRO A 291 9.48 4.94 19.06
C PRO A 291 9.46 6.46 18.81
N VAL A 292 9.35 6.88 17.55
CA VAL A 292 9.35 8.29 17.13
C VAL A 292 7.99 8.74 16.60
N ASN A 293 6.92 7.99 16.90
CA ASN A 293 5.55 8.27 16.45
C ASN A 293 5.43 8.43 14.92
N GLN A 294 6.08 7.54 14.16
CA GLN A 294 5.90 7.48 12.70
C GLN A 294 4.42 7.34 12.35
N ILE A 295 3.96 8.16 11.40
CA ILE A 295 2.61 8.07 10.84
C ILE A 295 2.74 7.80 9.35
N PRO A 296 2.79 6.52 8.93
CA PRO A 296 2.91 6.19 7.52
C PRO A 296 1.76 6.76 6.69
N GLN A 297 2.10 7.16 5.48
CA GLN A 297 1.17 7.75 4.52
C GLN A 297 1.13 6.92 3.24
N TYR A 298 -0.03 6.91 2.60
CA TYR A 298 -0.27 6.32 1.29
C TYR A 298 -1.09 7.29 0.46
N GLY A 299 -0.84 7.36 -0.84
CA GLY A 299 -1.68 8.10 -1.75
C GLY A 299 -1.09 8.25 -3.14
N GLU A 300 -1.72 9.12 -3.93
CA GLU A 300 -1.26 9.44 -5.28
C GLU A 300 -0.05 10.40 -5.27
N ILE A 301 0.88 10.21 -6.21
CA ILE A 301 1.91 11.18 -6.54
C ILE A 301 1.29 12.22 -7.48
N ARG A 302 0.98 13.41 -6.99
CA ARG A 302 0.40 14.48 -7.82
C ARG A 302 1.30 14.85 -9.00
N GLU A 303 0.67 15.30 -10.09
CA GLU A 303 1.33 15.80 -11.30
C GLU A 303 2.25 14.80 -12.00
N SER A 304 2.01 13.49 -11.81
CA SER A 304 2.84 12.41 -12.37
C SER A 304 2.12 11.47 -13.33
N GLY A 305 0.82 11.69 -13.61
CA GLY A 305 0.03 10.85 -14.52
C GLY A 305 -0.67 9.65 -13.84
N ASP A 306 -1.07 9.79 -12.57
CA ASP A 306 -1.99 8.84 -11.93
C ASP A 306 -3.40 8.98 -12.52
N GLU A 307 -4.03 7.86 -12.90
CA GLU A 307 -5.40 7.82 -13.42
C GLU A 307 -6.37 7.06 -12.48
N GLY A 308 -5.89 6.67 -11.29
CA GLY A 308 -6.72 6.03 -10.26
C GLY A 308 -6.66 4.50 -10.18
N GLY A 309 -5.72 3.86 -10.90
CA GLY A 309 -5.41 2.44 -10.68
C GLY A 309 -4.62 2.18 -9.39
N ASP A 310 -4.04 0.99 -9.27
CA ASP A 310 -3.15 0.62 -8.17
C ASP A 310 -2.03 -0.31 -8.65
N PHE A 311 -0.88 -0.25 -7.97
CA PHE A 311 0.21 -1.20 -8.18
C PHE A 311 -0.16 -2.54 -7.52
N ILE A 312 -0.09 -3.62 -8.30
CA ILE A 312 -0.44 -4.97 -7.84
C ILE A 312 0.82 -5.82 -7.78
N PHE A 313 1.18 -6.28 -6.58
CA PHE A 313 2.18 -7.32 -6.37
C PHE A 313 1.59 -8.68 -6.78
N ILE A 314 2.30 -9.39 -7.66
CA ILE A 314 1.92 -10.74 -8.11
C ILE A 314 2.87 -11.75 -7.48
N HIS A 315 2.35 -12.57 -6.57
CA HIS A 315 3.08 -13.63 -5.89
C HIS A 315 3.33 -14.82 -6.84
N LYS A 316 4.51 -15.42 -6.75
CA LYS A 316 4.94 -16.61 -7.51
C LYS A 316 4.27 -17.90 -7.03
#